data_AF-A0A2G9RSG7-F1
#
_entry.id   AF-A0A2G9RSG7-F1
#
_cell.length_a   1.000
_cell.length_b   1.000
_cell.length_c   1.000
_cell.angle_alpha   90.00
_cell.angle_beta   90.00
_cell.angle_gamma   90.00
#
_symmetry.space_group_name_H-M   'P 1'
#
loop_
_entity.id
_entity.type
_entity.pdbx_description
1 polymer ?
#
loop_
_entity_poly.entity_id
_entity_poly.type
_entity_poly.pdbx_seq_one_letter_code
_entity_poly.pdbx_strand_id
1 'polypeptide(L)'
;MKDFIPILSQSSGKILYLLNVPGSYYNNILVVNSEVSELLDGQKFHSLWSVNTTDILSKPALGYFKRDALSIIMEIGIGHNRKKVVIIDSKSGTLQWEIEMNVGTARQNPGILNTGDHRSTFLLWGEYSTDSNNTMEPKENLYMFHSSQPKVLMHLNSHTENIIIFGVALFERSRHACYVLITGPQMMENPGNLTVSKRRLKEDISNGTVIGLGTEEVDTEEMKNYFSRMRYSSH
;
A
#
# COMPACT_ATOMS: atom_id res chain seq x y z
N MET A 1 -17.24 7.53 -35.77
CA MET A 1 -15.92 8.07 -35.45
C MET A 1 -15.86 8.15 -33.94
N LYS A 2 -14.90 7.51 -33.26
CA LYS A 2 -14.74 7.71 -31.80
C LYS A 2 -13.92 8.97 -31.64
N ASP A 3 -14.55 10.05 -31.20
CA ASP A 3 -13.86 11.29 -30.91
C ASP A 3 -13.01 11.06 -29.65
N PHE A 4 -11.69 11.09 -29.83
CA PHE A 4 -10.75 11.04 -28.72
C PHE A 4 -10.51 12.45 -28.21
N ILE A 5 -10.80 12.70 -26.94
CA ILE A 5 -10.48 13.97 -26.28
C ILE A 5 -9.03 13.88 -25.81
N PRO A 6 -8.12 14.71 -26.31
CA PRO A 6 -6.73 14.72 -25.84
C PRO A 6 -6.68 15.24 -24.41
N ILE A 7 -6.04 14.48 -23.51
CA ILE A 7 -5.79 14.89 -22.13
C ILE A 7 -4.45 15.65 -22.12
N LEU A 8 -4.49 16.94 -21.79
CA LEU A 8 -3.30 17.75 -21.57
C LEU A 8 -2.76 17.49 -20.15
N SER A 9 -1.94 16.44 -20.03
CA SER A 9 -1.10 16.22 -18.83
C SER A 9 0.00 17.29 -18.78
N GLN A 10 0.32 17.79 -17.58
CA GLN A 10 1.39 18.78 -17.42
C GLN A 10 2.79 18.19 -17.67
N SER A 11 2.93 16.86 -17.61
CA SER A 11 4.18 16.14 -17.92
C SER A 11 4.05 15.34 -19.22
N SER A 12 5.14 15.29 -19.98
CA SER A 12 5.34 14.46 -21.17
C SER A 12 5.76 13.02 -20.85
N GLY A 13 5.84 12.66 -19.57
CA GLY A 13 6.26 11.34 -19.12
C GLY A 13 5.37 10.20 -19.62
N LYS A 14 5.94 8.99 -19.71
CA LYS A 14 5.20 7.79 -20.09
C LYS A 14 4.14 7.50 -19.02
N ILE A 15 2.88 7.37 -19.42
CA ILE A 15 1.80 6.94 -18.51
C ILE A 15 2.07 5.50 -18.07
N LEU A 16 2.11 5.29 -16.75
CA LEU A 16 2.33 3.99 -16.11
C LEU A 16 1.03 3.41 -15.60
N TYR A 17 0.20 4.24 -14.92
CA TYR A 17 -1.09 3.82 -14.37
C TYR A 17 -2.15 4.89 -14.56
N LEU A 18 -3.39 4.43 -14.65
CA LEU A 18 -4.59 5.26 -14.65
C LEU A 18 -5.60 4.67 -13.67
N LEU A 19 -6.12 5.51 -12.77
CA LEU A 19 -7.07 5.09 -11.74
C LEU A 19 -8.25 6.05 -11.67
N ASN A 20 -9.45 5.49 -11.52
CA ASN A 20 -10.63 6.27 -11.17
C ASN A 20 -10.58 6.57 -9.66
N VAL A 21 -10.69 7.84 -9.30
CA VAL A 21 -10.72 8.31 -7.92
C VAL A 21 -12.11 8.88 -7.63
N PRO A 22 -12.90 8.29 -6.73
CA PRO A 22 -14.20 8.82 -6.36
C PRO A 22 -14.14 10.29 -5.93
N GLY A 23 -14.89 11.14 -6.63
CA GLY A 23 -15.14 12.53 -6.26
C GLY A 23 -16.52 12.69 -5.62
N SER A 24 -16.92 13.95 -5.38
CA SER A 24 -18.22 14.23 -4.74
C SER A 24 -19.42 13.96 -5.64
N TYR A 25 -19.27 14.13 -6.95
CA TYR A 25 -20.36 13.99 -7.92
C TYR A 25 -20.02 13.06 -9.10
N TYR A 26 -18.74 12.94 -9.42
CA TYR A 26 -18.20 12.10 -10.49
C TYR A 26 -16.81 11.61 -10.10
N ASN A 27 -16.30 10.62 -10.82
CA ASN A 27 -14.95 10.12 -10.61
C ASN A 27 -13.94 11.06 -11.26
N ASN A 28 -12.91 11.44 -10.52
CA ASN A 28 -11.69 12.04 -11.03
C ASN A 28 -10.75 10.95 -11.58
N ILE A 29 -9.70 11.35 -12.27
CA ILE A 29 -8.74 10.43 -12.88
C ILE A 29 -7.35 10.73 -12.33
N LEU A 30 -6.76 9.77 -11.62
CA LEU A 30 -5.34 9.83 -11.27
C LEU A 30 -4.54 9.28 -12.44
N VAL A 31 -3.70 10.12 -13.02
CA VAL A 31 -2.72 9.78 -14.04
C VAL A 31 -1.37 9.70 -13.37
N VAL A 32 -0.78 8.49 -13.34
CA VAL A 32 0.59 8.29 -12.87
C VAL A 32 1.48 8.08 -14.07
N ASN A 33 2.42 8.99 -14.27
CA ASN A 33 3.45 8.86 -15.29
C ASN A 33 4.83 8.65 -14.64
N SER A 34 5.86 8.55 -15.47
CA SER A 34 7.25 8.31 -15.03
C SER A 34 7.89 9.47 -14.26
N GLU A 35 7.21 10.59 -14.06
CA GLU A 35 7.76 11.79 -13.41
C GLU A 35 6.86 12.28 -12.27
N VAL A 36 5.54 12.29 -12.49
CA VAL A 36 4.54 12.85 -11.59
C VAL A 36 3.28 12.00 -11.54
N SER A 37 2.58 12.12 -10.43
CA SER A 37 1.21 11.66 -10.24
C SER A 37 0.30 12.87 -10.18
N GLU A 38 -0.61 12.96 -11.13
CA GLU A 38 -1.51 14.10 -11.30
C GLU A 38 -2.97 13.63 -11.21
N LEU A 39 -3.76 14.31 -10.38
CA LEU A 39 -5.20 14.10 -10.31
C LEU A 39 -5.90 15.09 -11.22
N LEU A 40 -6.65 14.57 -12.18
CA LEU A 40 -7.45 15.36 -13.12
C LEU A 40 -8.92 15.34 -12.72
N ASP A 41 -9.57 16.48 -12.86
CA ASP A 41 -11.02 16.61 -12.81
C ASP A 41 -11.65 15.71 -13.89
N GLY A 42 -12.54 14.80 -13.51
CA GLY A 42 -13.12 13.83 -14.44
C GLY A 42 -14.06 14.38 -15.51
N GLN A 43 -14.48 15.64 -15.40
CA GLN A 43 -15.34 16.28 -16.42
C GLN A 43 -14.56 17.29 -17.26
N LYS A 44 -13.75 18.11 -16.59
CA LYS A 44 -13.04 19.24 -17.20
C LYS A 44 -11.60 18.91 -17.58
N PHE A 45 -11.06 17.78 -17.09
CA PHE A 45 -9.69 17.30 -17.32
C PHE A 45 -8.58 18.31 -16.98
N HIS A 46 -8.86 19.29 -16.11
CA HIS A 46 -7.83 20.17 -15.58
C HIS A 46 -7.20 19.52 -14.35
N SER A 47 -5.93 19.86 -14.10
CA SER A 47 -5.20 19.44 -12.92
C SER A 47 -5.84 19.97 -11.65
N LEU A 48 -6.18 19.08 -10.72
CA LEU A 48 -6.61 19.41 -9.37
C LEU A 48 -5.40 19.54 -8.45
N TRP A 49 -4.45 18.61 -8.57
CA TRP A 49 -3.14 18.65 -7.91
C TRP A 49 -2.17 17.70 -8.62
N SER A 50 -0.88 17.92 -8.41
CA SER A 50 0.21 17.08 -8.91
C SER A 50 1.29 16.91 -7.85
N VAL A 51 1.90 15.73 -7.78
CA VAL A 51 3.00 15.40 -6.87
C VAL A 51 4.10 14.64 -7.61
N ASN A 52 5.36 14.85 -7.21
CA ASN A 52 6.50 14.18 -7.82
C ASN A 52 6.52 12.68 -7.43
N THR A 53 6.57 11.80 -8.43
CA THR A 53 6.62 10.35 -8.28
C THR A 53 7.49 9.70 -9.36
N THR A 54 8.72 10.20 -9.52
CA THR A 54 9.65 9.79 -10.60
C THR A 54 10.01 8.31 -10.66
N ASP A 55 9.87 7.56 -9.56
CA ASP A 55 10.17 6.12 -9.51
C ASP A 55 9.04 5.33 -8.84
N ILE A 56 7.83 5.36 -9.40
CA ILE A 56 6.71 4.59 -8.84
C ILE A 56 6.98 3.07 -8.98
N LEU A 57 6.89 2.35 -7.86
CA LEU A 57 7.29 0.93 -7.79
C LEU A 57 6.12 -0.04 -8.01
N SER A 58 4.90 0.41 -7.72
CA SER A 58 3.69 -0.40 -7.81
C SER A 58 2.49 0.48 -8.17
N LYS A 59 1.38 -0.15 -8.57
CA LYS A 59 0.15 0.59 -8.87
C LYS A 59 -0.36 1.24 -7.57
N PRO A 60 -0.66 2.55 -7.56
CA PRO A 60 -1.28 3.18 -6.40
C PRO A 60 -2.57 2.48 -5.98
N ALA A 61 -2.91 2.57 -4.70
CA ALA A 61 -4.17 2.05 -4.20
C ALA A 61 -4.97 3.12 -3.46
N LEU A 62 -6.29 2.94 -3.42
CA LEU A 62 -7.21 3.82 -2.71
C LEU A 62 -7.54 3.22 -1.35
N GLY A 63 -7.56 4.05 -0.32
CA GLY A 63 -7.94 3.68 1.05
C GLY A 63 -8.37 4.89 1.85
N TYR A 64 -8.49 4.74 3.17
CA TYR A 64 -8.96 5.79 4.07
C TYR A 64 -7.98 6.00 5.22
N PHE A 65 -7.13 7.02 5.13
CA PHE A 65 -6.25 7.38 6.24
C PHE A 65 -7.04 8.06 7.37
N LYS A 66 -7.98 8.95 7.03
CA LYS A 66 -8.90 9.55 8.01
C LYS A 66 -10.29 8.94 7.83
N ARG A 67 -11.13 9.12 8.85
CA ARG A 67 -12.52 8.65 8.79
C ARG A 67 -13.23 9.22 7.58
N ASP A 68 -13.73 8.33 6.72
CA ASP A 68 -14.57 8.65 5.55
C ASP A 68 -13.91 9.66 4.56
N ALA A 69 -12.59 9.82 4.64
CA ALA A 69 -11.82 10.69 3.76
C ALA A 69 -10.85 9.85 2.94
N LEU A 70 -11.11 9.81 1.63
CA LEU A 70 -10.35 9.02 0.69
C LEU A 70 -8.90 9.51 0.61
N SER A 71 -7.98 8.55 0.59
CA SER A 71 -6.54 8.72 0.50
C SER A 71 -5.98 7.83 -0.59
N ILE A 72 -4.81 8.21 -1.09
CA ILE A 72 -4.08 7.46 -2.11
C ILE A 72 -2.77 7.03 -1.50
N ILE A 73 -2.48 5.73 -1.53
CA ILE A 73 -1.18 5.18 -1.14
C ILE A 73 -0.32 4.95 -2.40
N MET A 74 0.94 5.35 -2.32
CA MET A 74 1.93 5.21 -3.38
C MET A 74 3.25 4.72 -2.81
N GLU A 75 3.94 3.87 -3.57
CA GLU A 75 5.27 3.39 -3.23
C GLU A 75 6.27 3.95 -4.24
N ILE A 76 7.17 4.80 -3.77
CA ILE A 76 8.09 5.58 -4.59
C ILE A 76 9.51 5.14 -4.27
N GLY A 77 10.30 4.75 -5.26
CA GLY A 77 11.71 4.45 -5.10
C GLY A 77 12.50 5.71 -4.78
N ILE A 78 13.43 5.59 -3.84
CA ILE A 78 14.33 6.68 -3.41
C ILE A 78 15.81 6.32 -3.63
N GLY A 79 16.06 5.35 -4.52
CA GLY A 79 17.41 4.85 -4.83
C GLY A 79 17.93 3.82 -3.82
N HIS A 80 19.08 3.20 -4.13
CA HIS A 80 19.78 2.24 -3.24
C HIS A 80 18.91 1.10 -2.69
N ASN A 81 17.99 0.55 -3.51
CA ASN A 81 17.03 -0.46 -3.09
C ASN A 81 16.15 -0.03 -1.89
N ARG A 82 15.87 1.28 -1.78
CA ARG A 82 14.95 1.87 -0.81
C ARG A 82 13.73 2.43 -1.49
N LYS A 83 12.63 2.46 -0.74
CA LYS A 83 11.39 3.11 -1.10
C LYS A 83 10.86 3.95 0.03
N LYS A 84 10.07 4.93 -0.36
CA LYS A 84 9.18 5.69 0.50
C LYS A 84 7.75 5.30 0.17
N VAL A 85 7.03 4.82 1.17
CA VAL A 85 5.59 4.63 1.08
C VAL A 85 4.93 5.91 1.58
N VAL A 86 4.12 6.54 0.76
CA VAL A 86 3.40 7.77 1.09
C VAL A 86 1.90 7.56 1.03
N ILE A 87 1.18 8.18 1.95
CA ILE A 87 -0.28 8.28 1.93
C ILE A 87 -0.64 9.75 1.82
N ILE A 88 -1.36 10.11 0.77
CA ILE A 88 -1.79 11.49 0.49
C ILE A 88 -3.31 11.61 0.53
N ASP A 89 -3.80 12.79 0.88
CA ASP A 89 -5.21 13.15 0.77
C ASP A 89 -5.64 13.20 -0.69
N SER A 90 -6.72 12.49 -1.05
CA SER A 90 -7.12 12.43 -2.47
C SER A 90 -7.70 13.74 -2.99
N LYS A 91 -8.20 14.63 -2.12
CA LYS A 91 -8.82 15.90 -2.53
C LYS A 91 -7.77 16.99 -2.70
N SER A 92 -6.81 17.09 -1.80
CA SER A 92 -5.82 18.18 -1.79
C SER A 92 -4.42 17.77 -2.28
N GLY A 93 -4.13 16.48 -2.40
CA GLY A 93 -2.77 15.99 -2.69
C GLY A 93 -1.79 16.16 -1.53
N THR A 94 -2.28 16.53 -0.34
CA THR A 94 -1.42 16.79 0.83
C THR A 94 -0.93 15.49 1.46
N LEU A 95 0.36 15.44 1.84
CA LEU A 95 0.94 14.33 2.58
C LEU A 95 0.25 14.13 3.94
N GLN A 96 -0.22 12.92 4.22
CA GLN A 96 -0.85 12.54 5.48
C GLN A 96 0.04 11.63 6.32
N TRP A 97 0.83 10.77 5.70
CA TRP A 97 1.78 9.87 6.36
C TRP A 97 2.85 9.38 5.38
N GLU A 98 4.05 9.11 5.89
CA GLU A 98 5.12 8.49 5.13
C GLU A 98 5.96 7.55 5.99
N ILE A 99 6.58 6.57 5.34
CA ILE A 99 7.62 5.72 5.93
C ILE A 99 8.65 5.37 4.86
N GLU A 100 9.91 5.25 5.26
CA GLU A 100 10.95 4.70 4.42
C GLU A 100 11.26 3.26 4.82
N MET A 101 11.49 2.42 3.81
CA MET A 101 11.84 1.01 3.98
C MET A 101 12.65 0.52 2.79
N ASN A 102 13.35 -0.59 2.96
CA ASN A 102 14.01 -1.26 1.85
C ASN A 102 12.97 -1.92 0.94
N VAL A 103 13.23 -1.90 -0.36
CA VAL A 103 12.42 -2.55 -1.37
C VAL A 103 12.57 -4.06 -1.22
N GLY A 104 11.44 -4.75 -1.04
CA GLY A 104 11.40 -6.20 -1.12
C GLY A 104 11.62 -6.68 -2.56
N THR A 105 12.00 -7.94 -2.72
CA THR A 105 11.86 -8.70 -3.97
C THR A 105 10.42 -8.70 -4.54
N ALA A 106 9.38 -8.63 -3.70
CA ALA A 106 7.99 -8.60 -4.13
C ALA A 106 7.60 -7.20 -4.60
N ARG A 107 7.26 -7.07 -5.88
CA ARG A 107 6.71 -5.84 -6.48
C ARG A 107 5.18 -5.88 -6.53
N GLN A 108 4.57 -6.32 -5.43
CA GLN A 108 3.12 -6.41 -5.31
C GLN A 108 2.54 -5.07 -4.86
N ASN A 109 1.32 -4.77 -5.31
CA ASN A 109 0.62 -3.57 -4.84
C ASN A 109 0.31 -3.67 -3.34
N PRO A 110 0.25 -2.54 -2.62
CA PRO A 110 -0.20 -2.51 -1.24
C PRO A 110 -1.59 -3.15 -1.08
N GLY A 111 -1.78 -3.90 0.01
CA GLY A 111 -3.08 -4.47 0.37
C GLY A 111 -3.89 -3.45 1.16
N ILE A 112 -5.16 -3.25 0.82
CA ILE A 112 -6.05 -2.32 1.51
C ILE A 112 -7.26 -3.05 2.07
N LEU A 113 -7.51 -2.87 3.36
CA LEU A 113 -8.66 -3.42 4.05
C LEU A 113 -9.38 -2.32 4.83
N ASN A 114 -10.64 -2.06 4.54
CA ASN A 114 -11.42 -1.13 5.34
C ASN A 114 -11.73 -1.72 6.72
N THR A 115 -11.85 -0.84 7.70
CA THR A 115 -12.07 -1.16 9.10
C THR A 115 -13.37 -0.54 9.59
N GLY A 116 -13.94 -1.14 10.64
CA GLY A 116 -15.22 -0.72 11.20
C GLY A 116 -15.20 0.67 11.85
N ASP A 117 -14.03 1.29 12.02
CA ASP A 117 -13.88 2.67 12.45
C ASP A 117 -13.74 3.65 11.28
N HIS A 118 -14.12 3.23 10.05
CA HIS A 118 -14.17 4.03 8.82
C HIS A 118 -12.81 4.48 8.31
N ARG A 119 -11.77 3.70 8.61
CA ARG A 119 -10.40 3.88 8.12
C ARG A 119 -10.00 2.65 7.31
N SER A 120 -8.78 2.65 6.80
CA SER A 120 -8.19 1.47 6.19
C SER A 120 -6.95 1.04 6.95
N THR A 121 -6.77 -0.27 6.99
CA THR A 121 -5.50 -0.92 7.24
C THR A 121 -4.77 -1.08 5.91
N PHE A 122 -3.48 -0.77 5.93
CA PHE A 122 -2.57 -0.86 4.80
C PHE A 122 -1.58 -2.01 5.04
N LEU A 123 -1.44 -2.92 4.09
CA LEU A 123 -0.48 -4.02 4.13
C LEU A 123 0.63 -3.74 3.12
N LEU A 124 1.87 -3.73 3.61
CA LEU A 124 3.04 -3.24 2.88
C LEU A 124 4.12 -4.33 2.86
N TRP A 125 4.65 -4.64 1.67
CA TRP A 125 5.81 -5.51 1.52
C TRP A 125 7.10 -4.70 1.64
N GLY A 126 8.18 -5.27 2.15
CA GLY A 126 9.49 -4.62 2.18
C GLY A 126 10.27 -5.01 3.43
N GLU A 127 11.27 -4.22 3.78
CA GLU A 127 11.98 -4.37 5.05
C GLU A 127 12.13 -3.02 5.75
N TYR A 128 11.50 -2.87 6.90
CA TYR A 128 11.65 -1.68 7.72
C TYR A 128 12.92 -1.80 8.58
N SER A 129 13.85 -0.88 8.37
CA SER A 129 15.10 -0.78 9.14
C SER A 129 15.37 0.69 9.46
N THR A 130 15.72 0.96 10.71
CA THR A 130 16.23 2.28 11.14
C THR A 130 17.64 2.54 10.63
N ASP A 131 18.37 1.47 10.30
CA ASP A 131 19.74 1.54 9.78
C ASP A 131 19.72 1.61 8.25
N SER A 132 19.97 2.81 7.72
CA SER A 132 20.03 3.07 6.27
C SER A 132 21.20 2.38 5.57
N ASN A 133 22.21 1.94 6.33
CA ASN A 133 23.45 1.35 5.81
C ASN A 133 23.45 -0.18 5.80
N ASN A 134 22.38 -0.82 6.28
CA ASN A 134 22.35 -2.27 6.39
C ASN A 134 21.94 -2.87 5.04
N THR A 135 22.93 -3.18 4.20
CA THR A 135 22.78 -3.98 2.97
C THR A 135 22.55 -5.45 3.33
N MET A 136 21.49 -5.73 4.09
CA MET A 136 21.01 -7.09 4.25
C MET A 136 20.34 -7.56 2.95
N GLU A 137 20.40 -8.87 2.69
CA GLU A 137 19.65 -9.46 1.59
C GLU A 137 18.17 -9.06 1.69
N PRO A 138 17.50 -8.71 0.57
CA PRO A 138 16.11 -8.31 0.59
C PRO A 138 15.23 -9.41 1.21
N LYS A 139 14.59 -9.11 2.33
CA LYS A 139 13.61 -10.00 2.97
C LYS A 139 12.19 -9.56 2.60
N GLU A 140 11.32 -10.53 2.34
CA GLU A 140 9.89 -10.25 2.17
C GLU A 140 9.18 -10.20 3.50
N ASN A 141 9.21 -9.04 4.15
CA ASN A 141 8.40 -8.82 5.33
C ASN A 141 7.09 -8.14 4.97
N LEU A 142 6.00 -8.70 5.50
CA LEU A 142 4.68 -8.10 5.42
C LEU A 142 4.45 -7.27 6.67
N TYR A 143 4.20 -5.99 6.47
CA TYR A 143 3.83 -5.06 7.53
C TYR A 143 2.38 -4.65 7.41
N MET A 144 1.78 -4.32 8.55
CA MET A 144 0.44 -3.79 8.67
C MET A 144 0.48 -2.45 9.37
N PHE A 145 -0.14 -1.45 8.76
CA PHE A 145 -0.25 -0.09 9.24
C PHE A 145 -1.73 0.31 9.38
N HIS A 146 -2.09 1.00 10.46
CA HIS A 146 -3.42 1.58 10.64
C HIS A 146 -3.31 2.98 11.25
N SER A 147 -3.99 3.96 10.65
CA SER A 147 -3.80 5.38 10.95
C SER A 147 -4.25 5.84 12.33
N SER A 148 -5.00 5.02 13.08
CA SER A 148 -5.28 5.27 14.50
C SER A 148 -4.05 5.15 15.39
N GLN A 149 -3.04 4.41 14.94
CA GLN A 149 -1.76 4.21 15.61
C GLN A 149 -0.65 4.65 14.64
N PRO A 150 -0.56 5.95 14.29
CA PRO A 150 0.30 6.41 13.20
C PRO A 150 1.81 6.24 13.49
N LYS A 151 2.17 6.01 14.76
CA LYS A 151 3.53 5.74 15.24
C LYS A 151 3.83 4.24 15.37
N VAL A 152 2.96 3.35 14.91
CA VAL A 152 3.11 1.90 15.07
C VAL A 152 3.01 1.20 13.74
N LEU A 153 3.95 0.28 13.50
CA LEU A 153 3.94 -0.65 12.40
C LEU A 153 3.92 -2.07 12.96
N MET A 154 3.04 -2.92 12.43
CA MET A 154 2.93 -4.32 12.87
C MET A 154 3.60 -5.23 11.84
N HIS A 155 4.73 -5.83 12.18
CA HIS A 155 5.35 -6.88 11.37
C HIS A 155 4.58 -8.18 11.52
N LEU A 156 4.03 -8.71 10.44
CA LEU A 156 3.15 -9.88 10.46
C LEU A 156 3.90 -11.18 10.23
N ASN A 157 4.62 -11.27 9.10
CA ASN A 157 5.31 -12.49 8.71
C ASN A 157 6.46 -12.17 7.75
N SER A 158 7.42 -13.08 7.68
CA SER A 158 8.52 -13.10 6.73
C SER A 158 8.31 -14.23 5.72
N HIS A 159 8.55 -13.95 4.44
CA HIS A 159 8.54 -14.98 3.40
C HIS A 159 9.92 -15.05 2.75
N THR A 160 10.41 -16.27 2.53
CA THR A 160 11.67 -16.53 1.84
C THR A 160 11.45 -16.88 0.37
N GLU A 161 10.24 -17.32 0.03
CA GLU A 161 9.84 -17.63 -1.34
C GLU A 161 9.47 -16.36 -2.10
N ASN A 162 9.72 -16.36 -3.41
CA ASN A 162 9.36 -15.24 -4.27
C ASN A 162 7.83 -15.13 -4.41
N ILE A 163 7.30 -13.94 -4.09
CA ILE A 163 5.86 -13.65 -4.11
C ILE A 163 5.46 -13.16 -5.49
N ILE A 164 4.68 -13.97 -6.19
CA ILE A 164 4.23 -13.71 -7.56
C ILE A 164 2.91 -12.95 -7.58
N ILE A 165 1.98 -13.31 -6.68
CA ILE A 165 0.68 -12.63 -6.52
C ILE A 165 0.38 -12.46 -5.03
N PHE A 166 -0.12 -11.29 -4.68
CA PHE A 166 -0.67 -10.98 -3.37
C PHE A 166 -2.05 -10.33 -3.50
N GLY A 167 -2.98 -10.72 -2.62
CA GLY A 167 -4.28 -10.09 -2.54
C GLY A 167 -4.88 -10.20 -1.14
N VAL A 168 -5.61 -9.18 -0.72
CA VAL A 168 -6.33 -9.15 0.57
C VAL A 168 -7.81 -9.38 0.35
N ALA A 169 -8.48 -10.05 1.28
CA ALA A 169 -9.89 -10.37 1.19
C ALA A 169 -10.56 -10.44 2.57
N LEU A 170 -11.89 -10.27 2.58
CA LEU A 170 -12.73 -10.49 3.75
C LEU A 170 -13.38 -11.86 3.71
N PHE A 171 -13.63 -12.43 4.89
CA PHE A 171 -14.38 -13.67 5.08
C PHE A 171 -15.70 -13.42 5.81
N GLU A 172 -16.76 -14.15 5.43
CA GLU A 172 -18.13 -13.91 5.92
C GLU A 172 -18.43 -14.41 7.35
N ARG A 173 -19.49 -13.79 7.90
CA ARG A 173 -19.96 -13.66 9.31
C ARG A 173 -18.87 -13.25 10.31
N SER A 174 -18.95 -11.98 10.74
CA SER A 174 -18.07 -11.28 11.70
C SER A 174 -16.69 -10.80 11.19
N ARG A 175 -16.59 -10.58 9.87
CA ARG A 175 -15.56 -9.79 9.13
C ARG A 175 -14.12 -10.00 9.63
N HIS A 176 -13.65 -11.23 9.48
CA HIS A 176 -12.23 -11.58 9.52
C HIS A 176 -11.58 -11.25 8.18
N ALA A 177 -10.38 -10.70 8.21
CA ALA A 177 -9.58 -10.49 7.02
C ALA A 177 -8.54 -11.62 6.83
N CYS A 178 -8.21 -11.88 5.58
CA CYS A 178 -7.13 -12.77 5.17
C CYS A 178 -6.38 -12.14 4.00
N TYR A 179 -5.20 -12.69 3.72
CA TYR A 179 -4.52 -12.46 2.46
C TYR A 179 -4.20 -13.80 1.80
N VAL A 180 -4.15 -13.77 0.47
CA VAL A 180 -3.82 -14.89 -0.39
C VAL A 180 -2.50 -14.57 -1.07
N LEU A 181 -1.60 -15.55 -1.07
CA LEU A 181 -0.31 -15.50 -1.73
C LEU A 181 -0.23 -16.60 -2.79
N ILE A 182 0.41 -16.26 -3.91
CA ILE A 182 0.94 -17.25 -4.83
C ILE A 182 2.46 -17.07 -4.84
N THR A 183 3.16 -18.10 -4.40
CA THR A 183 4.62 -18.14 -4.37
C THR A 183 5.13 -19.17 -5.37
N GLY A 184 6.37 -18.98 -5.82
CA GLY A 184 7.01 -19.87 -6.79
C GLY A 184 8.43 -19.43 -7.08
N PRO A 185 9.16 -20.17 -7.92
CA PRO A 185 10.55 -19.82 -8.25
C PRO A 185 10.63 -18.45 -8.95
N GLN A 186 11.76 -17.78 -8.78
CA GLN A 186 12.11 -16.62 -9.60
C GLN A 186 12.20 -17.08 -11.06
N MET A 187 11.74 -16.24 -12.00
CA MET A 187 11.39 -16.57 -13.40
C MET A 187 12.48 -17.21 -14.30
N MET A 188 13.57 -17.79 -13.79
CA MET A 188 14.70 -18.27 -14.60
C MET A 188 14.97 -19.78 -14.62
N GLU A 189 14.24 -20.63 -13.90
CA GLU A 189 14.51 -22.09 -13.98
C GLU A 189 13.23 -22.95 -13.99
N ASN A 190 12.86 -23.42 -15.20
CA ASN A 190 11.81 -24.41 -15.50
C ASN A 190 10.38 -24.07 -15.02
N PRO A 191 9.33 -24.74 -15.54
CA PRO A 191 8.00 -24.66 -14.94
C PRO A 191 8.04 -25.27 -13.53
N GLY A 192 8.34 -24.44 -12.54
CA GLY A 192 8.32 -24.85 -11.13
C GLY A 192 6.91 -24.83 -10.55
N ASN A 193 6.76 -25.49 -9.40
CA ASN A 193 5.49 -25.55 -8.70
C ASN A 193 5.12 -24.17 -8.15
N LEU A 194 3.84 -23.81 -8.32
CA LEU A 194 3.25 -22.65 -7.67
C LEU A 194 2.52 -23.11 -6.42
N THR A 195 2.78 -22.44 -5.30
CA THR A 195 2.07 -22.68 -4.04
C THR A 195 1.06 -21.56 -3.82
N VAL A 196 -0.20 -21.94 -3.65
CA VAL A 196 -1.27 -21.01 -3.25
C VAL A 196 -1.48 -21.17 -1.74
N SER A 197 -1.36 -20.07 -1.00
CA SER A 197 -1.62 -20.08 0.44
C SER A 197 -2.61 -18.98 0.83
N LYS A 198 -3.43 -19.27 1.84
CA LYS A 198 -4.35 -18.32 2.48
C LYS A 198 -3.94 -18.17 3.93
N ARG A 199 -3.72 -16.94 4.37
CA ARG A 199 -3.29 -16.60 5.73
C ARG A 199 -4.34 -15.75 6.44
N ARG A 200 -4.63 -16.07 7.70
CA ARG A 200 -5.60 -15.32 8.53
C ARG A 200 -4.89 -14.15 9.18
N LEU A 201 -5.35 -12.94 8.91
CA LEU A 201 -4.67 -11.74 9.39
C LEU A 201 -4.58 -11.68 10.92
N LYS A 202 -5.62 -12.13 11.64
CA LYS A 202 -5.60 -12.19 13.11
C LYS A 202 -4.58 -13.16 13.68
N GLU A 203 -4.30 -14.25 12.98
CA GLU A 203 -3.31 -15.25 13.40
C GLU A 203 -1.90 -14.70 13.23
N ASP A 204 -1.65 -14.01 12.11
CA ASP A 204 -0.38 -13.33 11.89
C ASP A 204 -0.20 -12.15 12.86
N ILE A 205 -1.27 -11.44 13.24
CA ILE A 205 -1.21 -10.40 14.28
C ILE A 205 -0.82 -10.99 15.65
N SER A 206 -1.35 -12.15 16.05
CA SER A 206 -0.96 -12.75 17.33
C SER A 206 0.53 -13.10 17.38
N ASN A 207 1.06 -13.61 16.26
CA ASN A 207 2.44 -14.09 16.16
C ASN A 207 3.45 -13.01 15.75
N GLY A 208 2.97 -11.87 15.24
CA GLY A 208 3.81 -10.80 14.72
C GLY A 208 4.48 -9.94 15.80
N THR A 209 5.17 -8.90 15.35
CA THR A 209 5.98 -8.02 16.19
C THR A 209 5.53 -6.57 16.03
N VAL A 210 5.40 -5.86 17.16
CA VAL A 210 5.04 -4.44 17.18
C VAL A 210 6.32 -3.62 17.04
N ILE A 211 6.32 -2.66 16.12
CA ILE A 211 7.44 -1.77 15.85
C ILE A 211 6.97 -0.32 16.08
N GLY A 212 7.63 0.38 17.00
CA GLY A 212 7.46 1.82 17.17
C GLY A 212 8.23 2.60 16.10
N LEU A 213 7.58 3.56 15.47
CA LEU A 213 8.16 4.45 14.44
C LEU A 213 8.76 5.74 15.05
N GLY A 214 8.82 5.84 16.38
CA GLY A 214 9.34 6.99 17.10
C GLY A 214 10.19 6.55 18.29
N THR A 215 10.61 7.52 19.12
CA THR A 215 11.46 7.27 20.29
C THR A 215 10.68 6.84 21.54
N GLU A 216 9.35 6.91 21.49
CA GLU A 216 8.48 6.52 22.59
C GLU A 216 8.36 4.99 22.64
N GLU A 217 8.45 4.44 23.84
CA GLU A 217 8.22 3.01 24.06
C GLU A 217 6.74 2.68 23.80
N VAL A 218 6.50 1.63 23.02
CA VAL A 218 5.17 1.19 22.64
C VAL A 218 4.83 -0.06 23.44
N ASP A 219 3.70 -0.05 24.15
CA ASP A 219 3.20 -1.25 24.81
C ASP A 219 2.81 -2.30 23.76
N THR A 220 3.63 -3.34 23.67
CA THR A 220 3.47 -4.40 22.67
C THR A 220 2.18 -5.20 22.89
N GLU A 221 1.82 -5.47 24.14
CA GLU A 221 0.63 -6.27 24.45
C GLU A 221 -0.65 -5.46 24.19
N GLU A 222 -0.65 -4.18 24.58
CA GLU A 222 -1.75 -3.27 24.26
C GLU A 222 -1.93 -3.14 22.74
N MET A 223 -0.85 -2.95 21.98
CA MET A 223 -0.94 -2.82 20.52
C MET A 223 -1.39 -4.11 19.84
N LYS A 224 -0.90 -5.29 20.26
CA LYS A 224 -1.40 -6.57 19.74
C LYS A 224 -2.89 -6.77 20.05
N ASN A 225 -3.32 -6.40 21.25
CA ASN A 225 -4.73 -6.40 21.63
C ASN A 225 -5.56 -5.42 20.79
N TYR A 226 -5.01 -4.26 20.47
CA TYR A 226 -5.64 -3.28 19.58
C TYR A 226 -5.86 -3.86 18.17
N PHE A 227 -4.79 -4.36 17.53
CA PHE A 227 -4.88 -4.91 16.16
C PHE A 227 -5.75 -6.17 16.07
N SER A 228 -5.71 -7.06 17.08
CA SER A 228 -6.52 -8.29 17.09
C SER A 228 -8.02 -8.03 17.25
N ARG A 229 -8.39 -6.95 17.94
CA ARG A 229 -9.79 -6.50 18.13
C ARG A 229 -10.35 -5.73 16.95
N MET A 230 -9.50 -5.35 16.00
CA MET A 230 -9.92 -4.64 14.80
C MET A 230 -10.99 -5.44 14.03
N ARG A 231 -12.05 -4.74 13.64
CA ARG A 231 -13.11 -5.27 12.81
C ARG A 231 -12.90 -4.75 11.40
N TYR A 232 -12.91 -5.63 10.42
CA TYR A 232 -12.80 -5.23 9.02
C TYR A 232 -14.18 -4.93 8.44
N SER A 233 -14.28 -4.15 7.37
CA SER A 233 -15.53 -3.79 6.69
C SER A 233 -15.40 -3.94 5.18
N SER A 234 -16.49 -4.30 4.51
CA SER A 234 -16.53 -4.40 3.04
C SER A 234 -16.67 -3.03 2.36
N HIS A 235 -17.06 -2.01 3.14
CA HIS A 235 -17.27 -0.62 2.74
C HIS A 235 -16.74 0.27 3.87
#